data_AF-A0A671WH26-F1
#
_entry.id   AF-A0A671WH26-F1
#
_cell.length_a   1.000
_cell.length_b   1.000
_cell.length_c   1.000
_cell.angle_alpha   90.00
_cell.angle_beta   90.00
_cell.angle_gamma   90.00
#
_symmetry.space_group_name_H-M   'P 1'
#
loop_
_entity.id
_entity.type
_entity.pdbx_description
1 polymer ?
#
loop_
_entity_poly.entity_id
_entity_poly.type
_entity_poly.pdbx_seq_one_letter_code
_entity_poly.pdbx_strand_id
1 'polypeptide(L)'
;MASRPPGGAGEMEMALSPSRGPSPWAESCGDVSDGGRGSRGSPTATSHLVASDDSSHQVVTFGPITAAPRRHNLDRDKNISFLLKELDCLRDINKKLQDQLVQKEKALQRREVEEELREEQREARGLERPAAVLEEVLAAQKDRDQALMSRLLLANEERDEAVLLARQLHQASELEDFHLKDSHMDVDELLQCVCDADSVQEVERFGSVLVERLQLARQRRNDITAQEMKAVMEERDFSVAKVSLLSVCLSVYLSVCLPVCPYNQTGDALVVL
;
A
#
# COMPACT_ATOMS: atom_id res chain seq x y z
N MET A 1 8.45 -42.97 -13.40
CA MET A 1 7.11 -42.79 -12.82
C MET A 1 7.05 -41.40 -12.22
N ALA A 2 6.24 -40.54 -12.81
CA ALA A 2 6.07 -39.15 -12.42
C ALA A 2 4.88 -39.03 -11.46
N SER A 3 5.07 -38.34 -10.35
CA SER A 3 4.00 -38.05 -9.40
C SER A 3 4.04 -36.56 -9.06
N ARG A 4 3.07 -35.84 -9.61
CA ARG A 4 2.69 -34.46 -9.27
C ARG A 4 1.40 -34.54 -8.45
N PRO A 5 1.22 -33.70 -7.43
CA PRO A 5 -0.13 -33.26 -7.06
C PRO A 5 -0.13 -31.72 -6.83
N PRO A 6 -1.26 -31.09 -6.46
CA PRO A 6 -2.01 -30.24 -7.39
C PRO A 6 -1.96 -28.76 -7.01
N GLY A 7 -2.37 -27.92 -7.94
CA GLY A 7 -2.59 -26.50 -7.71
C GLY A 7 -3.72 -26.26 -6.71
N GLY A 8 -3.50 -25.31 -5.83
CA GLY A 8 -4.54 -24.62 -5.05
C GLY A 8 -4.35 -23.13 -5.29
N ALA A 9 -5.28 -22.53 -6.03
CA ALA A 9 -5.43 -21.09 -6.13
C ALA A 9 -5.96 -20.59 -4.77
N GLY A 10 -5.12 -19.88 -4.02
CA GLY A 10 -5.55 -19.14 -2.85
C GLY A 10 -6.17 -17.82 -3.30
N GLU A 11 -7.49 -17.80 -3.44
CA GLU A 11 -8.27 -16.57 -3.50
C GLU A 11 -8.09 -15.83 -2.16
N MET A 12 -7.54 -14.62 -2.23
CA MET A 12 -7.43 -13.73 -1.06
C MET A 12 -8.80 -13.07 -0.85
N GLU A 13 -9.59 -13.68 0.04
CA GLU A 13 -10.89 -13.20 0.46
C GLU A 13 -10.73 -11.85 1.20
N MET A 14 -11.16 -10.77 0.54
CA MET A 14 -11.22 -9.43 1.12
C MET A 14 -12.34 -9.40 2.15
N ALA A 15 -11.99 -9.45 3.43
CA ALA A 15 -12.93 -9.29 4.53
C ALA A 15 -13.52 -7.86 4.54
N LEU A 16 -14.66 -7.69 3.87
CA LEU A 16 -15.55 -6.55 4.04
C LEU A 16 -16.24 -6.70 5.40
N SER A 17 -15.84 -5.89 6.38
CA SER A 17 -16.59 -5.75 7.62
C SER A 17 -17.80 -4.82 7.40
N PRO A 18 -19.03 -5.26 7.67
CA PRO A 18 -20.18 -4.38 7.79
C PRO A 18 -20.32 -3.96 9.25
N SER A 19 -20.21 -2.66 9.54
CA SER A 19 -20.74 -2.15 10.80
C SER A 19 -21.51 -0.86 10.57
N ARG A 20 -22.81 -1.01 10.75
CA ARG A 20 -23.86 -0.02 10.71
C ARG A 20 -24.03 0.47 12.15
N GLY A 21 -23.83 1.76 12.40
CA GLY A 21 -24.10 2.42 13.67
C GLY A 21 -24.61 3.85 13.43
N PRO A 22 -25.52 4.36 14.26
CA PRO A 22 -26.57 5.29 13.83
C PRO A 22 -26.14 6.76 13.85
N SER A 23 -26.61 7.53 12.86
CA SER A 23 -26.69 9.00 12.94
C SER A 23 -27.82 9.43 13.88
N PRO A 24 -27.55 10.42 14.72
CA PRO A 24 -28.46 11.56 14.91
C PRO A 24 -27.62 12.84 14.77
N TRP A 25 -28.02 13.92 14.11
CA TRP A 25 -29.16 14.76 14.39
C TRP A 25 -29.46 15.61 13.14
N ALA A 26 -30.71 15.59 12.72
CA ALA A 26 -31.32 16.62 11.88
C ALA A 26 -32.61 17.05 12.58
N GLU A 27 -32.59 18.20 13.24
CA GLU A 27 -33.77 19.02 13.53
C GLU A 27 -33.82 20.04 12.37
N SER A 28 -34.75 20.05 11.41
CA SER A 28 -36.21 19.93 11.43
C SER A 28 -36.90 20.96 12.33
N CYS A 29 -37.14 22.14 11.76
CA CYS A 29 -38.25 23.00 12.15
C CYS A 29 -39.05 23.39 10.89
N GLY A 30 -40.21 22.74 10.75
CA GLY A 30 -41.50 23.39 10.53
C GLY A 30 -41.76 24.12 9.21
N ASP A 31 -42.49 23.42 8.35
CA ASP A 31 -43.21 23.92 7.18
C ASP A 31 -44.60 24.47 7.60
N VAL A 32 -45.02 25.63 7.07
CA VAL A 32 -46.44 25.89 6.73
C VAL A 32 -46.49 26.81 5.49
N SER A 33 -47.22 26.29 4.50
CA SER A 33 -47.48 26.76 3.14
C SER A 33 -48.04 28.17 3.01
N ASP A 34 -47.87 28.80 1.84
CA ASP A 34 -48.95 28.91 0.85
C ASP A 34 -48.47 29.46 -0.52
N GLY A 35 -49.07 28.97 -1.60
CA GLY A 35 -49.37 29.79 -2.77
C GLY A 35 -48.30 30.03 -3.85
N GLY A 36 -48.07 29.04 -4.71
CA GLY A 36 -48.44 29.14 -6.14
C GLY A 36 -47.65 30.02 -7.14
N ARG A 37 -47.45 29.41 -8.32
CA ARG A 37 -47.10 29.95 -9.66
C ARG A 37 -45.64 30.40 -9.86
N GLY A 38 -44.94 29.99 -10.92
CA GLY A 38 -45.39 29.44 -12.19
C GLY A 38 -44.98 30.38 -13.33
N SER A 39 -44.04 29.89 -14.14
CA SER A 39 -43.83 30.21 -15.56
C SER A 39 -43.46 31.65 -15.95
N ARG A 40 -42.19 31.77 -16.37
CA ARG A 40 -41.75 32.60 -17.50
C ARG A 40 -42.77 32.54 -18.64
N GLY A 41 -43.14 33.70 -19.17
CA GLY A 41 -43.99 33.85 -20.35
C GLY A 41 -44.47 35.30 -20.48
N SER A 42 -43.89 36.00 -21.47
CA SER A 42 -44.19 37.29 -22.10
C SER A 42 -45.41 38.13 -21.65
N PRO A 43 -45.31 39.48 -21.71
CA PRO A 43 -46.45 40.32 -22.02
C PRO A 43 -46.39 40.85 -23.47
N THR A 44 -47.41 40.44 -24.20
CA THR A 44 -47.91 40.98 -25.46
C THR A 44 -48.26 42.45 -25.31
N ALA A 45 -47.88 43.26 -26.31
CA ALA A 45 -48.33 44.65 -26.45
C ALA A 45 -49.86 44.73 -26.39
N THR A 46 -50.39 45.43 -25.39
CA THR A 46 -51.82 45.69 -25.25
C THR A 46 -52.08 47.13 -25.69
N SER A 47 -52.61 47.26 -26.90
CA SER A 47 -53.23 48.48 -27.41
C SER A 47 -54.35 48.93 -26.48
N HIS A 48 -54.21 50.10 -25.86
CA HIS A 48 -55.33 50.86 -25.36
C HIS A 48 -55.65 51.96 -26.37
N LEU A 49 -56.52 51.61 -27.32
CA LEU A 49 -57.39 52.56 -27.99
C LEU A 49 -58.46 52.97 -26.97
N VAL A 50 -58.49 54.25 -26.60
CA VAL A 50 -59.68 54.87 -26.04
C VAL A 50 -60.28 55.73 -27.14
N ALA A 51 -61.29 55.16 -27.78
CA ALA A 51 -62.29 55.91 -28.52
C ALA A 51 -63.25 56.55 -27.51
N SER A 52 -63.54 57.83 -27.69
CA SER A 52 -64.77 58.45 -27.25
C SER A 52 -65.14 59.47 -28.33
N ASP A 53 -65.91 58.97 -29.29
CA ASP A 53 -66.86 59.79 -30.04
C ASP A 53 -67.85 60.38 -29.04
N ASP A 54 -68.21 61.65 -29.19
CA ASP A 54 -69.55 62.03 -29.67
C ASP A 54 -69.80 63.54 -29.49
N SER A 55 -70.70 64.04 -30.34
CA SER A 55 -71.54 65.23 -30.19
C SER A 55 -71.09 66.55 -30.82
N SER A 56 -71.32 66.62 -32.14
CA SER A 56 -72.41 67.37 -32.79
C SER A 56 -72.71 68.84 -32.41
N HIS A 57 -72.89 69.63 -33.48
CA HIS A 57 -73.45 71.00 -33.59
C HIS A 57 -72.48 72.13 -33.17
N GLN A 58 -72.18 73.14 -34.00
CA GLN A 58 -73.11 73.94 -34.77
C GLN A 58 -72.33 74.69 -35.87
N VAL A 59 -72.76 74.55 -37.13
CA VAL A 59 -72.41 75.47 -38.20
C VAL A 59 -73.04 76.82 -37.84
N VAL A 60 -72.21 77.81 -37.48
CA VAL A 60 -72.65 79.20 -37.33
C VAL A 60 -72.13 80.00 -38.51
N THR A 61 -73.07 80.30 -39.40
CA THR A 61 -72.97 81.32 -40.44
C THR A 61 -72.74 82.68 -39.77
N PHE A 62 -71.63 83.36 -40.07
CA PHE A 62 -71.45 84.76 -39.69
C PHE A 62 -71.59 85.66 -40.91
N GLY A 63 -72.78 86.24 -41.06
CA GLY A 63 -72.98 87.46 -41.85
C GLY A 63 -72.32 88.68 -41.17
N PRO A 64 -72.15 89.79 -41.88
CA PRO A 64 -71.28 90.89 -41.46
C PRO A 64 -71.90 91.68 -40.31
N ILE A 65 -71.31 91.56 -39.11
CA ILE A 65 -71.71 92.34 -37.95
C ILE A 65 -70.74 93.51 -37.78
N THR A 66 -71.29 94.68 -38.10
CA THR A 66 -71.08 96.00 -37.51
C THR A 66 -69.89 96.17 -36.55
N ALA A 67 -69.06 97.15 -36.87
CA ALA A 67 -67.87 97.59 -36.15
C ALA A 67 -67.99 97.65 -34.60
N ALA A 68 -67.61 96.55 -33.95
CA ALA A 68 -66.90 96.56 -32.65
C ALA A 68 -66.11 95.25 -32.39
N PRO A 69 -64.95 94.98 -33.05
CA PRO A 69 -64.23 93.72 -32.82
C PRO A 69 -62.81 93.88 -32.21
N ARG A 70 -62.42 95.07 -31.72
CA ARG A 70 -61.03 95.28 -31.27
C ARG A 70 -60.76 94.89 -29.81
N ARG A 71 -61.72 94.99 -28.89
CA ARG A 71 -61.43 94.80 -27.45
C ARG A 71 -61.44 93.33 -26.98
N HIS A 72 -62.32 92.48 -27.53
CA HIS A 72 -62.46 91.08 -27.08
C HIS A 72 -61.38 90.14 -27.66
N ASN A 73 -60.88 90.44 -28.86
CA ASN A 73 -59.77 89.69 -29.48
C ASN A 73 -58.45 89.95 -28.75
N LEU A 74 -58.17 91.20 -28.37
CA LEU A 74 -56.97 91.55 -27.61
C LEU A 74 -56.87 90.86 -26.23
N ASP A 75 -58.00 90.54 -25.59
CA ASP A 75 -58.01 89.81 -24.31
C ASP A 75 -57.76 88.30 -24.50
N ARG A 76 -58.35 87.73 -25.55
CA ARG A 76 -58.08 86.34 -25.97
C ARG A 76 -56.62 86.15 -26.36
N ASP A 77 -56.03 87.08 -27.11
CA ASP A 77 -54.64 87.02 -27.55
C ASP A 77 -53.64 87.15 -26.39
N LYS A 78 -54.00 87.93 -25.35
CA LYS A 78 -53.23 87.99 -24.10
C LYS A 78 -53.26 86.66 -23.37
N ASN A 79 -54.44 86.05 -23.22
CA ASN A 79 -54.56 84.73 -22.58
C ASN A 79 -53.80 83.65 -23.35
N ILE A 80 -53.87 83.67 -24.69
CA ILE A 80 -53.07 82.78 -25.54
C ILE A 80 -51.57 83.00 -25.30
N SER A 81 -51.12 84.26 -25.20
CA SER A 81 -49.71 84.57 -24.95
C SER A 81 -49.23 84.13 -23.56
N PHE A 82 -50.07 84.24 -22.53
CA PHE A 82 -49.74 83.74 -21.20
C PHE A 82 -49.62 82.21 -21.17
N LEU A 83 -50.55 81.50 -21.80
CA LEU A 83 -50.52 80.04 -21.91
C LEU A 83 -49.30 79.54 -22.68
N LEU A 84 -48.90 80.22 -23.76
CA LEU A 84 -47.68 79.87 -24.49
C LEU A 84 -46.42 80.04 -23.63
N LYS A 85 -46.32 81.14 -22.88
CA LYS A 85 -45.20 81.36 -21.95
C LYS A 85 -45.14 80.31 -20.85
N GLU A 86 -46.29 79.96 -20.27
CA GLU A 86 -46.37 78.92 -19.25
C GLU A 86 -45.96 77.56 -19.82
N LEU A 87 -46.41 77.26 -21.04
CA LEU A 87 -46.03 76.04 -21.75
C LEU A 87 -44.53 75.99 -22.09
N ASP A 88 -43.93 77.12 -22.47
CA ASP A 88 -42.48 77.23 -22.66
C ASP A 88 -41.72 77.06 -21.34
N CYS A 89 -42.19 77.65 -20.23
CA CYS A 89 -41.62 77.41 -18.91
C CYS A 89 -41.69 75.93 -18.51
N LEU A 90 -42.80 75.25 -18.79
CA LEU A 90 -42.95 73.81 -18.53
C LEU A 90 -42.01 72.96 -19.39
N ARG A 91 -41.80 73.32 -20.66
CA ARG A 91 -40.83 72.66 -21.54
C ARG A 91 -39.40 72.79 -21.01
N ASP A 92 -39.02 73.99 -20.56
CA ASP A 92 -37.68 74.23 -19.98
C ASP A 92 -37.47 73.42 -18.70
N ILE A 93 -38.47 73.39 -17.82
CA ILE A 93 -38.43 72.57 -16.60
C ILE A 93 -38.33 71.08 -16.95
N ASN A 94 -39.12 70.59 -17.90
CA ASN A 94 -39.11 69.19 -18.32
C ASN A 94 -37.74 68.80 -18.90
N LYS A 95 -37.16 69.64 -19.75
CA LYS A 95 -35.81 69.46 -20.29
C LYS A 95 -34.77 69.39 -19.16
N LYS A 96 -34.85 70.31 -18.20
CA LYS A 96 -33.94 70.31 -17.03
C LYS A 96 -34.09 69.04 -16.20
N LEU A 97 -35.31 68.53 -16.01
CA LEU A 97 -35.56 67.29 -15.29
C LEU A 97 -35.02 66.07 -16.06
N GLN A 98 -35.17 66.02 -17.38
CA GLN A 98 -34.58 64.98 -18.23
C GLN A 98 -33.05 64.98 -18.14
N ASP A 99 -32.42 66.14 -18.23
CA ASP A 99 -30.96 66.28 -18.08
C ASP A 99 -30.49 65.79 -16.70
N GLN A 100 -31.22 66.15 -15.64
CA GLN A 100 -30.94 65.68 -14.28
C GLN A 100 -31.10 64.16 -14.14
N LEU A 101 -32.12 63.58 -14.76
CA LEU A 101 -32.36 62.13 -14.75
C LEU A 101 -31.21 61.39 -15.42
N VAL A 102 -30.81 61.81 -16.62
CA VAL A 102 -29.67 61.22 -17.34
C VAL A 102 -28.37 61.37 -16.54
N GLN A 103 -28.17 62.51 -15.88
CA GLN A 103 -26.99 62.71 -15.04
C GLN A 103 -26.97 61.78 -13.82
N LYS A 104 -28.13 61.58 -13.17
CA LYS A 104 -28.28 60.69 -12.02
C LYS A 104 -28.13 59.22 -12.42
N GLU A 105 -28.68 58.82 -13.55
CA GLU A 105 -28.54 57.46 -14.09
C GLU A 105 -27.06 57.13 -14.37
N LYS A 106 -26.33 58.04 -15.05
CA LYS A 106 -24.87 57.89 -15.25
C LYS A 106 -24.09 57.86 -13.94
N ALA A 107 -24.54 58.56 -12.90
CA ALA A 107 -23.90 58.52 -11.60
C ALA A 107 -24.17 57.21 -10.85
N LEU A 108 -25.39 56.66 -10.97
CA LEU A 108 -25.75 55.36 -10.40
C LEU A 108 -24.97 54.23 -11.07
N GLN A 109 -24.94 54.17 -12.40
CA GLN A 109 -24.18 53.16 -13.15
C GLN A 109 -22.68 53.19 -12.80
N ARG A 110 -22.09 54.39 -12.65
CA ARG A 110 -20.69 54.51 -12.21
C ARG A 110 -20.48 53.97 -10.81
N ARG A 111 -21.39 54.25 -9.88
CA ARG A 111 -21.31 53.76 -8.50
C ARG A 111 -21.47 52.24 -8.44
N GLU A 112 -22.37 51.66 -9.23
CA GLU A 112 -22.60 50.22 -9.29
C GLU A 112 -21.32 49.48 -9.70
N VAL A 113 -20.71 49.87 -10.82
CA VAL A 113 -19.43 49.30 -11.27
C VAL A 113 -18.30 49.50 -10.24
N GLU A 114 -18.28 50.65 -9.58
CA GLU A 114 -17.31 50.93 -8.53
C GLU A 114 -17.48 50.07 -7.27
N GLU A 115 -18.71 49.69 -6.92
CA GLU A 115 -18.99 48.77 -5.81
C GLU A 115 -18.66 47.32 -6.18
N GLU A 116 -19.03 46.88 -7.38
CA GLU A 116 -18.67 45.56 -7.92
C GLU A 116 -17.14 45.36 -7.90
N LEU A 117 -16.39 46.34 -8.41
CA LEU A 117 -14.93 46.29 -8.38
C LEU A 117 -14.36 46.23 -6.96
N ARG A 118 -14.97 46.95 -6.00
CA ARG A 118 -14.56 46.90 -4.58
C ARG A 118 -14.88 45.54 -3.95
N GLU A 119 -15.97 44.90 -4.36
CA GLU A 119 -16.33 43.57 -3.92
C GLU A 119 -15.35 42.52 -4.44
N GLU A 120 -15.07 42.50 -5.74
CA GLU A 120 -14.07 41.61 -6.34
C GLU A 120 -12.69 41.77 -5.67
N GLN A 121 -12.27 43.00 -5.38
CA GLN A 121 -11.01 43.24 -4.67
C GLN A 121 -11.03 42.72 -3.24
N ARG A 122 -12.16 42.83 -2.53
CA ARG A 122 -12.30 42.27 -1.17
C ARG A 122 -12.27 40.75 -1.21
N GLU A 123 -12.92 40.12 -2.18
CA GLU A 123 -12.92 38.67 -2.37
C GLU A 123 -11.51 38.17 -2.70
N ALA A 124 -10.82 38.79 -3.66
CA ALA A 124 -9.45 38.45 -4.02
C ALA A 124 -8.52 38.50 -2.80
N ARG A 125 -8.58 39.58 -2.02
CA ARG A 125 -7.82 39.73 -0.76
C ARG A 125 -8.21 38.70 0.30
N GLY A 126 -9.48 38.30 0.32
CA GLY A 126 -9.97 37.22 1.19
C GLY A 126 -9.34 35.87 0.87
N LEU A 127 -9.01 35.62 -0.40
CA LEU A 127 -8.42 34.36 -0.89
C LEU A 127 -6.88 34.36 -0.86
N GLU A 128 -6.22 35.51 -0.79
CA GLU A 128 -4.76 35.62 -0.75
C GLU A 128 -4.14 34.82 0.41
N ARG A 129 -4.66 34.97 1.64
CA ARG A 129 -4.11 34.27 2.81
C ARG A 129 -4.33 32.75 2.75
N PRO A 130 -5.55 32.24 2.48
CA PRO A 130 -5.75 30.81 2.29
C PRO A 130 -4.89 30.21 1.17
N ALA A 131 -4.73 30.92 0.04
CA ALA A 131 -3.90 30.45 -1.06
C ALA A 131 -2.42 30.35 -0.66
N ALA A 132 -1.87 31.37 0.00
CA ALA A 132 -0.49 31.35 0.49
C ALA A 132 -0.25 30.21 1.49
N VAL A 133 -1.16 30.00 2.45
CA VAL A 133 -1.05 28.89 3.41
C VAL A 133 -1.11 27.53 2.71
N LEU A 134 -1.96 27.37 1.69
CA LEU A 134 -2.01 26.13 0.91
C LEU A 134 -0.70 25.87 0.18
N GLU A 135 -0.10 26.88 -0.44
CA GLU A 135 1.20 26.76 -1.09
C GLU A 135 2.31 26.37 -0.10
N GLU A 136 2.34 26.99 1.09
CA GLU A 136 3.29 26.65 2.15
C GLU A 136 3.12 25.21 2.63
N VAL A 137 1.89 24.75 2.87
CA VAL A 137 1.61 23.37 3.29
C VAL A 137 2.04 22.38 2.20
N LEU A 138 1.76 22.69 0.93
CA LEU A 138 2.18 21.84 -0.19
C LEU A 138 3.70 21.78 -0.33
N ALA A 139 4.40 22.89 -0.12
CA ALA A 139 5.86 22.93 -0.12
C ALA A 139 6.43 22.11 1.04
N ALA A 140 5.96 22.33 2.27
CA ALA A 140 6.38 21.58 3.45
C ALA A 140 6.11 20.07 3.31
N GLN A 141 5.00 19.71 2.66
CA GLN A 141 4.65 18.32 2.39
C GLN A 141 5.64 17.67 1.41
N LYS A 142 6.02 18.37 0.34
CA LYS A 142 7.04 17.90 -0.61
C LYS A 142 8.39 17.70 0.09
N ASP A 143 8.79 18.64 0.92
CA ASP A 143 10.04 18.56 1.68
C ASP A 143 10.04 17.36 2.64
N ARG A 144 8.91 17.12 3.33
CA ARG A 144 8.70 15.96 4.19
C ARG A 144 8.81 14.64 3.42
N ASP A 145 8.15 14.55 2.26
CA ASP A 145 8.16 13.35 1.41
C ASP A 145 9.56 13.09 0.86
N GLN A 146 10.28 14.13 0.45
CA GLN A 146 11.67 14.03 0.02
C GLN A 146 12.59 13.54 1.15
N ALA A 147 12.47 14.12 2.35
CA ALA A 147 13.27 13.70 3.50
C ALA A 147 13.00 12.24 3.91
N LEU A 148 11.73 11.81 3.82
CA LEU A 148 11.34 10.43 4.09
C LEU A 148 11.96 9.48 3.06
N MET A 149 11.86 9.80 1.76
CA MET A 149 12.48 9.00 0.71
C MET A 149 14.00 8.90 0.89
N SER A 150 14.69 10.01 1.16
CA SER A 150 16.13 10.02 1.42
C SER A 150 16.51 9.15 2.61
N ARG A 151 15.75 9.21 3.71
CA ARG A 151 16.00 8.38 4.90
C ARG A 151 15.77 6.90 4.62
N LEU A 152 14.73 6.57 3.85
CA LEU A 152 14.43 5.18 3.49
C LEU A 152 15.51 4.60 2.58
N LEU A 153 16.03 5.39 1.62
CA LEU A 153 17.13 4.95 0.77
C LEU A 153 18.39 4.68 1.59
N LEU A 154 18.79 5.61 2.46
CA LEU A 154 19.95 5.43 3.33
C LEU A 154 19.82 4.19 4.22
N ALA A 155 18.65 3.97 4.84
CA ALA A 155 18.41 2.79 5.66
C ALA A 155 18.49 1.48 4.86
N ASN A 156 18.10 1.50 3.57
CA ASN A 156 18.27 0.34 2.70
C ASN A 156 19.74 0.12 2.33
N GLU A 157 20.48 1.19 2.01
CA GLU A 157 21.92 1.11 1.73
C GLU A 157 22.69 0.54 2.93
N GLU A 158 22.47 1.08 4.14
CA GLU A 158 23.09 0.59 5.38
C GLU A 158 22.74 -0.88 5.66
N ARG A 159 21.48 -1.28 5.43
CA ARG A 159 21.07 -2.68 5.58
C ARG A 159 21.76 -3.57 4.55
N ASP A 160 21.84 -3.15 3.30
CA ASP A 160 22.40 -3.94 2.22
C ASP A 160 23.93 -4.09 2.41
N GLU A 161 24.61 -3.04 2.90
CA GLU A 161 26.01 -3.10 3.33
C GLU A 161 26.22 -4.05 4.52
N ALA A 162 25.36 -3.97 5.55
CA ALA A 162 25.42 -4.87 6.69
C ALA A 162 25.21 -6.33 6.29
N VAL A 163 24.28 -6.60 5.38
CA VAL A 163 24.04 -7.95 4.84
C VAL A 163 25.24 -8.44 4.04
N LEU A 164 25.88 -7.56 3.25
CA LEU A 164 27.07 -7.89 2.49
C LEU A 164 28.24 -8.25 3.43
N LEU A 165 28.49 -7.42 4.46
CA LEU A 165 29.52 -7.69 5.46
C LEU A 165 29.25 -8.99 6.23
N ALA A 166 28.01 -9.24 6.64
CA ALA A 166 27.63 -10.47 7.33
C ALA A 166 27.90 -11.72 6.46
N ARG A 167 27.61 -11.64 5.15
CA ARG A 167 27.92 -12.73 4.21
C ARG A 167 29.42 -12.95 4.06
N GLN A 168 30.20 -11.87 3.97
CA GLN A 168 31.66 -11.97 3.87
C GLN A 168 32.28 -12.61 5.12
N LEU A 169 31.84 -12.20 6.31
CA LEU A 169 32.29 -12.78 7.58
C LEU A 169 31.89 -14.26 7.69
N HIS A 170 30.67 -14.61 7.25
CA HIS A 170 30.25 -16.00 7.23
C HIS A 170 31.12 -16.85 6.29
N GLN A 171 31.40 -16.38 5.07
CA GLN A 171 32.29 -17.07 4.14
C GLN A 171 33.72 -17.21 4.69
N ALA A 172 34.25 -16.17 5.36
CA ALA A 172 35.56 -16.24 6.01
C ALA A 172 35.58 -17.29 7.13
N SER A 173 34.53 -17.34 7.96
CA SER A 173 34.36 -18.35 9.00
C SER A 173 34.28 -19.77 8.43
N GLU A 174 33.56 -19.99 7.33
CA GLU A 174 33.49 -21.31 6.70
C GLU A 174 34.87 -21.76 6.20
N LEU A 175 35.65 -20.84 5.60
CA LEU A 175 37.02 -21.13 5.16
C LEU A 175 37.95 -21.49 6.33
N GLU A 176 37.82 -20.82 7.48
CA GLU A 176 38.55 -21.16 8.69
C GLU A 176 38.20 -22.57 9.22
N ASP A 177 36.92 -22.94 9.21
CA ASP A 177 36.48 -24.28 9.63
C ASP A 177 37.02 -25.39 8.71
N PHE A 178 37.05 -25.15 7.39
CA PHE A 178 37.68 -26.07 6.44
C PHE A 178 39.18 -26.23 6.71
N HIS A 179 39.90 -25.13 6.95
CA HIS A 179 41.32 -25.17 7.27
C HIS A 179 41.59 -25.92 8.58
N LEU A 180 40.75 -25.72 9.61
CA LEU A 180 40.87 -26.42 10.88
C LEU A 180 40.73 -27.94 10.72
N LYS A 181 39.77 -28.39 9.91
CA LYS A 181 39.51 -29.81 9.66
C LYS A 181 40.65 -30.51 8.91
N ASP A 182 41.30 -29.82 8.00
CA ASP A 182 42.48 -30.32 7.27
C ASP A 182 43.80 -30.19 8.06
N SER A 183 43.79 -29.47 9.19
CA SER A 183 45.01 -29.27 9.97
C SER A 183 45.51 -30.57 10.63
N HIS A 184 46.84 -30.75 10.65
CA HIS A 184 47.53 -31.89 11.27
C HIS A 184 47.78 -31.72 12.77
N MET A 185 46.95 -30.94 13.47
CA MET A 185 47.06 -30.85 14.93
C MET A 185 47.02 -32.24 15.55
N ASP A 186 47.46 -32.46 16.78
CA ASP A 186 47.23 -33.73 17.49
C ASP A 186 46.02 -33.65 18.45
N VAL A 187 45.76 -34.71 19.21
CA VAL A 187 44.62 -34.78 20.15
C VAL A 187 44.85 -33.90 21.37
N ASP A 188 46.10 -33.78 21.83
CA ASP A 188 46.47 -33.03 23.02
C ASP A 188 46.46 -31.53 22.72
N GLU A 189 46.95 -31.12 21.55
CA GLU A 189 46.85 -29.76 21.03
C GLU A 189 45.39 -29.31 20.89
N LEU A 190 44.52 -30.16 20.33
CA LEU A 190 43.08 -29.85 20.24
C LEU A 190 42.42 -29.73 21.62
N LEU A 191 42.78 -30.61 22.56
CA LEU A 191 42.30 -30.53 23.95
C LEU A 191 42.74 -29.24 24.61
N GLN A 192 43.99 -28.82 24.40
CA GLN A 192 44.51 -27.57 24.92
C GLN A 192 43.76 -26.38 24.30
N CYS A 193 43.53 -26.36 22.99
CA CYS A 193 42.74 -25.32 22.33
C CYS A 193 41.29 -25.25 22.82
N VAL A 194 40.66 -26.38 23.15
CA VAL A 194 39.32 -26.38 23.76
C VAL A 194 39.36 -25.81 25.18
N CYS A 195 40.40 -26.11 25.95
CA CYS A 195 40.57 -25.58 27.31
C CYS A 195 40.85 -24.08 27.33
N ASP A 196 41.61 -23.60 26.35
CA ASP A 196 42.02 -22.20 26.20
C ASP A 196 41.03 -21.35 25.39
N ALA A 197 39.94 -21.94 24.91
CA ALA A 197 38.94 -21.23 24.10
C ALA A 197 38.19 -20.18 24.93
N ASP A 198 38.14 -18.96 24.41
CA ASP A 198 37.51 -17.81 25.07
C ASP A 198 36.02 -17.66 24.69
N SER A 199 35.54 -18.49 23.75
CA SER A 199 34.17 -18.45 23.27
C SER A 199 33.56 -19.85 23.10
N VAL A 200 32.23 -19.92 23.25
CA VAL A 200 31.46 -21.16 23.01
C VAL A 200 31.65 -21.66 21.58
N GLN A 201 31.79 -20.73 20.63
CA GLN A 201 31.94 -21.05 19.21
C GLN A 201 33.29 -21.71 18.91
N GLU A 202 34.37 -21.26 19.54
CA GLU A 202 35.68 -21.92 19.46
C GLU A 202 35.67 -23.29 20.14
N VAL A 203 35.04 -23.41 21.31
CA VAL A 203 34.84 -24.71 21.99
C VAL A 203 34.11 -25.69 21.06
N GLU A 204 33.06 -25.25 20.38
CA GLU A 204 32.33 -26.07 19.40
C GLU A 204 33.20 -26.45 18.21
N ARG A 205 33.95 -25.50 17.62
CA ARG A 205 34.84 -25.75 16.47
C ARG A 205 35.94 -26.76 16.79
N PHE A 206 36.76 -26.49 17.80
CA PHE A 206 37.86 -27.38 18.19
C PHE A 206 37.33 -28.69 18.79
N GLY A 207 36.25 -28.64 19.56
CA GLY A 207 35.60 -29.81 20.14
C GLY A 207 35.03 -30.75 19.08
N SER A 208 34.46 -30.23 18.00
CA SER A 208 33.93 -31.05 16.89
C SER A 208 35.04 -31.85 16.20
N VAL A 209 36.17 -31.20 15.89
CA VAL A 209 37.33 -31.87 15.27
C VAL A 209 37.94 -32.92 16.23
N LEU A 210 38.02 -32.60 17.52
CA LEU A 210 38.49 -33.53 18.55
C LEU A 210 37.61 -34.78 18.64
N VAL A 211 36.29 -34.60 18.68
CA VAL A 211 35.32 -35.70 18.74
C VAL A 211 35.42 -36.58 17.48
N GLU A 212 35.51 -35.97 16.29
CA GLU A 212 35.67 -36.71 15.02
C GLU A 212 36.92 -37.59 15.04
N ARG A 213 38.06 -37.07 15.49
CA ARG A 213 39.32 -37.82 15.56
C ARG A 213 39.27 -38.96 16.56
N LEU A 214 38.66 -38.75 17.73
CA LEU A 214 38.48 -39.80 18.73
C LEU A 214 37.57 -40.92 18.20
N GLN A 215 36.52 -40.56 17.45
CA GLN A 215 35.64 -41.55 16.81
C GLN A 215 36.41 -42.38 15.77
N LEU A 216 37.19 -41.74 14.89
CA LEU A 216 38.02 -42.43 13.90
C LEU A 216 39.05 -43.36 14.56
N ALA A 217 39.72 -42.90 15.61
CA ALA A 217 40.68 -43.72 16.37
C ALA A 217 40.00 -44.92 17.03
N ARG A 218 38.83 -44.73 17.63
CA ARG A 218 38.02 -45.81 18.22
C ARG A 218 37.59 -46.81 17.16
N GLN A 219 37.14 -46.34 16.00
CA GLN A 219 36.72 -47.20 14.90
C GLN A 219 37.88 -48.03 14.37
N ARG A 220 39.04 -47.40 14.11
CA ARG A 220 40.25 -48.12 13.69
C ARG A 220 40.63 -49.22 14.68
N ARG A 221 40.58 -48.95 15.99
CA ARG A 221 40.85 -49.96 17.01
C ARG A 221 39.87 -51.12 16.93
N ASN A 222 38.57 -50.84 16.80
CA ASN A 222 37.55 -51.87 16.65
C ASN A 222 37.80 -52.72 15.39
N ASP A 223 38.17 -52.09 14.27
CA ASP A 223 38.47 -52.77 13.01
C ASP A 223 39.68 -53.69 13.15
N ILE A 224 40.76 -53.23 13.82
CA ILE A 224 41.93 -54.04 14.12
C ILE A 224 41.53 -55.24 14.99
N THR A 225 40.80 -55.02 16.09
CA THR A 225 40.36 -56.11 16.97
C THR A 225 39.47 -57.11 16.23
N ALA A 226 38.61 -56.66 15.32
CA ALA A 226 37.79 -57.55 14.50
C ALA A 226 38.64 -58.38 13.54
N GLN A 227 39.67 -57.77 12.92
CA GLN A 227 40.62 -58.47 12.05
C GLN A 227 41.47 -59.48 12.83
N GLU A 228 41.96 -59.13 14.01
CA GLU A 228 42.70 -60.03 14.89
C GLU A 228 41.83 -61.23 15.32
N MET A 229 40.59 -60.97 15.76
CA MET A 229 39.65 -62.03 16.11
C MET A 229 39.37 -62.95 14.92
N LYS A 230 39.20 -62.38 13.73
CA LYS A 230 39.03 -63.15 12.50
C LYS A 230 40.24 -64.04 12.21
N ALA A 231 41.45 -63.50 12.30
CA ALA A 231 42.68 -64.26 12.08
C ALA A 231 42.83 -65.42 13.09
N VAL A 232 42.53 -65.17 14.37
CA VAL A 232 42.57 -66.21 15.42
C VAL A 232 41.53 -67.30 15.18
N MET A 233 40.32 -66.93 14.74
CA MET A 233 39.28 -67.91 14.39
C MET A 233 39.72 -68.77 13.20
N GLU A 234 40.30 -68.16 12.16
CA GLU A 234 40.79 -68.89 10.99
C GLU A 234 41.94 -69.85 11.35
N GLU A 235 42.88 -69.44 12.20
CA GLU A 235 43.97 -70.30 12.68
C GLU A 235 43.46 -71.48 13.51
N ARG A 236 42.48 -71.23 14.38
CA ARG A 236 41.80 -72.28 15.16
C ARG A 236 41.11 -73.28 14.23
N ASP A 237 40.33 -72.80 13.28
CA ASP A 237 39.55 -73.64 12.37
C ASP A 237 40.47 -74.48 11.48
N PHE A 238 41.57 -73.89 11.01
CA PHE A 238 42.62 -74.61 10.29
C PHE A 238 43.24 -75.73 11.14
N SER A 239 43.56 -75.43 12.40
CA SER A 239 44.15 -76.40 13.33
C SER A 239 43.18 -77.55 13.65
N VAL A 240 41.90 -77.24 13.89
CA VAL A 240 40.83 -78.23 14.11
C VAL A 240 40.64 -79.11 12.87
N ALA A 241 40.63 -78.53 11.67
CA ALA A 241 40.55 -79.30 10.42
C ALA A 241 41.74 -80.25 10.26
N LYS A 242 42.96 -79.80 10.60
CA LYS A 242 44.18 -80.62 10.55
C LYS A 242 44.11 -81.80 11.54
N VAL A 243 43.68 -81.56 12.78
CA VAL A 243 43.51 -82.63 13.78
C VAL A 243 42.42 -83.62 13.36
N SER A 244 41.32 -83.12 12.80
CA SER A 244 40.24 -83.96 12.29
C SER A 244 40.73 -84.87 11.15
N LEU A 245 41.51 -84.32 10.21
CA LEU A 245 42.11 -85.10 9.12
C LEU A 245 43.05 -86.18 9.65
N LEU A 246 43.94 -85.82 10.58
CA LEU A 246 44.85 -86.78 11.23
C LEU A 246 44.08 -87.89 11.93
N SER A 247 43.02 -87.57 12.68
CA SER A 247 42.17 -88.54 13.36
C SER A 247 41.54 -89.54 12.38
N VAL A 248 41.02 -89.07 11.25
CA VAL A 248 40.44 -89.93 10.20
C VAL A 248 41.52 -90.82 9.57
N CYS A 249 42.70 -90.27 9.26
CA CYS A 249 43.82 -91.06 8.75
C CYS A 249 44.26 -92.15 9.74
N LEU A 250 44.35 -91.83 11.03
CA LEU A 250 44.67 -92.78 12.09
C LEU A 250 43.59 -93.86 12.23
N SER A 251 42.30 -93.52 12.19
CA SER A 251 41.24 -94.54 12.27
C SER A 251 41.27 -95.50 11.08
N VAL A 252 41.53 -94.99 9.87
CA VAL A 252 41.71 -95.83 8.67
C VAL A 252 42.95 -96.70 8.83
N TYR A 253 44.07 -96.14 9.30
CA TYR A 253 45.30 -96.90 9.52
C TYR A 253 45.12 -98.01 10.56
N LEU A 254 44.51 -97.74 11.71
CA LEU A 254 44.20 -98.77 12.71
C LEU A 254 43.22 -99.82 12.17
N SER A 255 42.20 -99.42 11.41
CA SER A 255 41.24 -100.37 10.82
C SER A 255 41.86 -101.27 9.74
N VAL A 256 42.89 -100.82 9.03
CA VAL A 256 43.58 -101.58 7.99
C VAL A 256 44.75 -102.39 8.56
N CYS A 257 45.44 -101.88 9.59
CA CYS A 257 46.70 -102.43 10.08
C CYS A 257 46.60 -103.20 11.41
N LEU A 258 45.51 -103.11 12.19
CA LEU A 258 45.27 -104.03 13.31
C LEU A 258 44.37 -105.18 12.84
N PRO A 259 44.88 -106.42 12.73
CA PRO A 259 44.03 -107.57 12.46
C PRO A 259 43.07 -107.75 13.64
N VAL A 260 41.77 -107.81 13.36
CA VAL A 260 40.74 -108.24 14.31
C VAL A 260 41.11 -109.65 14.78
N CYS A 261 41.65 -109.78 16.00
CA CYS A 261 41.84 -111.09 16.63
C CYS A 261 40.48 -111.64 17.05
N PRO A 262 39.99 -112.77 16.50
CA PRO A 262 38.80 -113.42 17.04
C PRO A 262 39.20 -114.21 18.29
N TYR A 263 38.75 -113.78 19.47
CA TYR A 263 38.88 -114.55 20.70
C TYR A 263 37.62 -115.43 20.91
N ASN A 264 37.84 -116.74 20.75
CA ASN A 264 37.22 -117.92 21.38
C ASN A 264 35.71 -118.25 21.29
N GLN A 265 35.46 -119.43 20.71
CA GLN A 265 34.55 -120.52 21.12
C GLN A 265 34.99 -121.73 20.26
N THR A 266 35.53 -122.88 20.71
CA THR A 266 35.16 -123.82 21.78
C THR A 266 36.26 -124.89 21.98
N GLY A 267 36.53 -125.31 23.24
CA GLY A 267 36.98 -126.64 23.73
C GLY A 267 38.29 -127.27 23.19
N ASP A 268 39.19 -127.91 23.96
CA ASP A 268 39.18 -128.40 25.34
C ASP A 268 40.61 -128.69 25.84
N ALA A 269 40.80 -128.51 27.14
CA ALA A 269 41.68 -129.19 28.12
C ALA A 269 43.16 -129.56 27.79
N LEU A 270 44.11 -129.06 28.59
CA LEU A 270 44.73 -129.84 29.68
C LEU A 270 45.65 -129.01 30.60
N VAL A 271 45.60 -129.39 31.88
CA VAL A 271 46.35 -128.97 33.07
C VAL A 271 47.82 -129.40 33.03
N VAL A 272 48.77 -128.58 33.52
CA VAL A 272 49.96 -129.05 34.26
C VAL A 272 50.44 -127.97 35.28
N LEU A 273 50.36 -128.36 36.56
CA LEU A 273 51.06 -127.95 37.79
C LEU A 273 51.03 -126.48 38.27
#